data_AF-A0A445AJR8-F1
#
_entry.id   AF-A0A445AJR8-F1
#
_cell.length_a   1.000
_cell.length_b   1.000
_cell.length_c   1.000
_cell.angle_alpha   90.00
_cell.angle_beta   90.00
_cell.angle_gamma   90.00
#
_symmetry.space_group_name_H-M   'P 1'
#
loop_
_entity.id
_entity.type
_entity.pdbx_description
1 polymer ?
#
loop_
_entity_poly.entity_id
_entity_poly.type
_entity_poly.pdbx_seq_one_letter_code
_entity_poly.pdbx_strand_id
1 'polypeptide(L)' 'MVVYLGKKLCTCQFWMLTGISCVHACAALARVNKRPEDFCHPLVTMESYKKTYEHHINPLPSQFQ' A
#
# COMPACT_ATOMS: atom_id res chain seq x y z
N MET A 1 16.49 -13.38 -4.08
CA MET A 1 15.22 -12.62 -4.08
C MET A 1 14.95 -12.12 -5.49
N VAL A 2 13.75 -12.32 -6.05
CA VAL A 2 13.41 -11.82 -7.39
C VAL A 2 12.32 -10.74 -7.28
N VAL A 3 12.48 -9.65 -8.01
CA VAL A 3 11.53 -8.53 -8.08
C VAL A 3 11.05 -8.38 -9.51
N TYR A 4 9.74 -8.41 -9.71
CA TYR A 4 9.09 -8.14 -10.99
C TYR A 4 8.41 -6.78 -10.92
N LEU A 5 9.12 -5.72 -11.33
CA LEU A 5 8.65 -4.34 -11.22
C LEU A 5 7.34 -4.10 -11.99
N GLY A 6 7.24 -4.62 -13.22
CA GLY A 6 6.03 -4.47 -14.03
C GLY A 6 4.80 -5.19 -13.47
N LYS A 7 5.00 -6.16 -12.57
CA LYS A 7 3.92 -6.90 -11.88
C LYS A 7 3.72 -6.42 -10.44
N LYS A 8 4.49 -5.42 -9.98
CA LYS A 8 4.52 -4.96 -8.58
C LYS A 8 4.65 -6.13 -7.59
N LEU A 9 5.54 -7.07 -7.90
CA LEU A 9 5.68 -8.34 -7.19
C LEU A 9 7.11 -8.57 -6.72
N CYS A 10 7.26 -9.06 -5.49
CA CYS A 10 8.51 -9.58 -4.98
C CYS A 10 8.28 -10.97 -4.39
N THR A 11 9.22 -11.90 -4.62
CA THR A 11 9.10 -13.28 -4.11
C THR A 11 9.18 -13.38 -2.57
N CYS A 12 9.37 -12.27 -1.82
CA CYS A 12 9.26 -12.25 -0.35
C CYS A 12 7.82 -12.09 0.12
N GLN A 13 6.88 -11.92 -0.82
CA GLN A 13 5.45 -11.77 -0.59
C GLN A 13 5.01 -10.49 0.12
N PHE A 14 5.90 -9.81 0.84
CA PHE A 14 5.59 -8.56 1.54
C PHE A 14 4.86 -7.53 0.65
N TRP A 15 5.31 -7.35 -0.59
CA TRP A 15 4.67 -6.40 -1.51
C TRP A 15 3.24 -6.82 -1.88
N MET A 16 3.03 -8.12 -2.12
CA MET A 16 1.70 -8.66 -2.43
C MET A 16 0.75 -8.58 -1.24
N LEU A 17 1.27 -8.79 -0.03
CA LEU A 17 0.48 -8.80 1.21
C LEU A 17 0.07 -7.39 1.66
N THR A 18 0.99 -6.43 1.57
CA THR A 18 0.79 -5.09 2.14
C THR A 18 0.39 -4.05 1.09
N GLY A 19 0.62 -4.33 -0.19
CA GLY A 19 0.56 -3.32 -1.25
C GLY A 19 1.69 -2.29 -1.18
N ILE A 20 2.66 -2.45 -0.28
CA ILE A 20 3.80 -1.54 -0.07
C ILE A 20 5.08 -2.23 -0.54
N SER A 21 5.94 -1.50 -1.25
CA SER A 21 7.23 -2.02 -1.71
C SER A 21 8.09 -2.50 -0.54
N CYS A 22 8.57 -3.74 -0.59
CA CYS A 22 9.54 -4.26 0.39
C CYS A 22 10.95 -3.69 0.16
N VAL A 23 11.87 -3.93 1.11
CA VAL A 23 13.27 -3.46 0.98
C VAL A 23 13.95 -3.88 -0.33
N HIS A 24 13.64 -5.08 -0.83
CA HIS A 24 14.18 -5.58 -2.09
C HIS A 24 13.60 -4.86 -3.31
N ALA A 25 12.29 -4.56 -3.26
CA ALA A 25 11.63 -3.77 -4.28
C ALA A 25 12.17 -2.35 -4.29
N CYS A 26 12.35 -1.72 -3.12
CA CYS A 26 12.95 -0.39 -2.99
C CYS A 26 14.36 -0.35 -3.61
N ALA A 27 15.20 -1.36 -3.34
CA ALA A 27 16.52 -1.45 -3.95
C ALA A 27 16.45 -1.59 -5.48
N ALA A 28 15.54 -2.43 -6.00
CA ALA A 28 15.36 -2.59 -7.45
C ALA A 28 14.84 -1.30 -8.12
N LEU A 29 13.90 -0.59 -7.48
CA LEU A 29 13.35 0.68 -7.93
C LEU A 29 14.40 1.79 -7.95
N ALA A 30 15.23 1.88 -6.91
CA ALA A 30 16.34 2.83 -6.84
C ALA A 30 17.32 2.64 -8.01
N ARG A 31 17.62 1.39 -8.39
CA ARG A 31 18.50 1.08 -9.54
C ARG A 31 17.94 1.54 -10.89
N VAL A 32 16.62 1.64 -11.03
CA VAL A 32 15.96 2.12 -12.25
C VAL A 32 15.47 3.56 -12.13
N ASN A 33 15.94 4.28 -11.10
CA ASN A 33 15.58 5.66 -10.79
C ASN A 33 14.05 5.89 -10.74
N LYS A 34 13.35 4.96 -10.08
CA LYS A 34 11.91 5.03 -9.83
C LYS A 34 11.65 5.22 -8.35
N ARG A 35 10.61 6.00 -8.06
CA ARG A 35 10.16 6.28 -6.70
C ARG A 35 9.30 5.12 -6.19
N PRO A 36 9.55 4.58 -4.97
CA PRO A 36 8.74 3.49 -4.44
C PRO A 36 7.27 3.83 -4.24
N GLU A 37 6.96 5.09 -3.95
CA GLU A 37 5.59 5.57 -3.72
C GLU A 37 4.71 5.38 -4.95
N ASP A 38 5.27 5.51 -6.16
CA ASP A 38 4.56 5.34 -7.43
C ASP A 38 4.11 3.88 -7.67
N PHE A 39 4.67 2.93 -6.89
CA PHE A 39 4.40 1.51 -7.04
C PHE A 39 3.62 0.93 -5.85
N CYS A 40 3.23 1.76 -4.88
CA CYS A 40 2.29 1.37 -3.84
C CYS A 40 0.90 1.05 -4.43
N HIS A 41 0.13 0.23 -3.72
CA HIS A 41 -1.25 -0.05 -4.07
C HIS A 41 -2.12 1.20 -3.85
N PRO A 42 -3.11 1.52 -4.71
CA PRO A 42 -3.92 2.72 -4.56
C PRO A 42 -4.57 2.87 -3.18
N LEU A 43 -5.03 1.76 -2.59
CA LEU A 43 -5.68 1.75 -1.27
C LEU A 43 -4.79 2.20 -0.11
N VAL A 44 -3.45 2.19 -0.25
CA VAL A 44 -2.53 2.64 0.79
C VAL A 44 -2.13 4.11 0.64
N THR A 45 -2.79 4.84 -0.27
CA THR A 45 -2.56 6.28 -0.46
C THR A 45 -3.38 7.13 0.50
N MET A 46 -2.85 8.31 0.84
CA MET A 46 -3.58 9.30 1.64
C MET A 46 -4.86 9.78 0.97
N GLU A 47 -4.87 9.84 -0.37
CA GLU A 47 -6.07 10.16 -1.14
C GLU A 47 -7.17 9.12 -0.91
N SER A 48 -6.84 7.83 -1.05
CA SER A 48 -7.81 6.75 -0.81
C SER A 48 -8.28 6.72 0.64
N TYR A 49 -7.39 6.97 1.60
CA TYR A 49 -7.77 7.10 3.02
C TYR A 49 -8.79 8.22 3.23
N LYS A 50 -8.48 9.44 2.78
CA LYS A 50 -9.39 10.60 2.92
C LYS A 50 -10.73 10.37 2.25
N LYS A 51 -10.73 9.78 1.06
CA LYS A 51 -11.96 9.44 0.32
C LYS A 51 -12.80 8.38 1.03
N THR A 52 -12.15 7.38 1.64
CA THR A 52 -12.85 6.30 2.37
C THR A 52 -13.56 6.83 3.61
N TYR A 53 -12.92 7.79 4.31
CA TYR A 53 -13.44 8.40 5.54
C TYR A 53 -13.98 9.83 5.33
N GLU A 54 -14.36 10.18 4.09
CA GLU A 54 -14.92 11.49 3.76
C GLU A 54 -16.29 11.70 4.45
N HIS A 55 -17.01 10.61 4.69
CA HIS A 55 -18.29 10.62 5.36
C HIS A 55 -18.18 10.13 6.80
N HIS A 56 -19.06 10.65 7.66
CA HIS A 56 -19.09 10.25 9.06
C HIS A 56 -19.53 8.80 9.21
N ILE A 57 -18.73 8.03 9.97
CA ILE A 57 -19.13 6.72 10.47
C ILE A 57 -19.89 6.98 11.77
N ASN A 58 -21.21 6.75 11.74
CA ASN A 58 -22.03 6.94 12.92
C ASN A 58 -21.64 5.90 14.00
N PRO A 59 -21.40 6.31 15.25
CA PRO A 59 -21.18 5.36 16.33
C PRO A 59 -22.42 4.50 16.51
N LEU A 60 -22.21 3.22 16.84
CA LEU A 60 -23.30 2.37 17.28
C LEU A 60 -23.80 2.90 18.64
N PRO A 61 -25.12 2.90 18.90
CA PRO A 61 -25.63 3.24 20.21
C PRO A 61 -25.00 2.31 21.25
N SER A 62 -24.44 2.90 22.31
CA SER A 62 -23.88 2.14 23.42
C SER A 62 -25.01 1.34 24.07
N GLN A 63 -24.90 0.02 24.04
CA GLN A 63 -25.84 -0.95 24.64
C GLN A 63 -25.73 -1.02 26.18
N PHE A 64 -25.39 0.11 26.81
CA PHE A 64 -25.37 0.29 28.27
C PHE A 64 -26.23 1.51 28.62
N GLN A 65 -27.56 1.31 28.57
CA GLN A 65 -28.56 2.11 29.26
C GLN A 65 -29.35 1.15 30.16
#